data_AF-A0A1N6YJH9-F1
#
_entry.id   AF-A0A1N6YJH9-F1
#
_cell.length_a   1.000
_cell.length_b   1.000
_cell.length_c   1.000
_cell.angle_alpha   90.00
_cell.angle_beta   90.00
_cell.angle_gamma   90.00
#
_symmetry.space_group_name_H-M   'P 1'
#
loop_
_entity.id
_entity.type
_entity.pdbx_description
1 polymer ?
#
loop_
_entity_poly.entity_id
_entity_poly.type
_entity_poly.pdbx_seq_one_letter_code
_entity_poly.pdbx_strand_id
1 'polypeptide(L)' 'MRYIYLALIVLITLAVVTFKVQNIETVTVSFLSSSLTVPLSFLVSGVYFLGMLTGGLVISLVRSWVRGATKPVQPRQ' A
#
# COMPACT_ATOMS: atom_id res chain seq x y z
N MET A 1 -12.64 -24.88 -16.47
CA MET A 1 -12.45 -23.47 -16.08
C MET A 1 -13.04 -23.13 -14.70
N ARG A 2 -14.35 -23.35 -14.44
CA ARG A 2 -15.00 -22.99 -13.14
C ARG A 2 -14.30 -23.55 -11.88
N TYR A 3 -13.86 -24.80 -11.93
CA TYR A 3 -13.17 -25.45 -10.79
C TYR A 3 -11.79 -24.87 -10.50
N ILE A 4 -11.10 -24.32 -11.51
CA ILE A 4 -9.79 -23.68 -11.34
C ILE A 4 -9.96 -22.36 -10.60
N TYR A 5 -10.97 -21.55 -10.98
CA TYR A 5 -11.28 -20.32 -10.27
C TYR A 5 -11.70 -20.58 -8.82
N LEU A 6 -12.49 -21.63 -8.57
CA LEU A 6 -12.90 -22.01 -7.23
C LEU A 6 -11.71 -22.47 -6.38
N ALA A 7 -10.81 -23.29 -6.95
CA ALA A 7 -9.59 -23.69 -6.29
C ALA A 7 -8.69 -22.48 -5.96
N LEU A 8 -8.53 -21.53 -6.89
CA LEU A 8 -7.78 -20.30 -6.68
C LEU A 8 -8.36 -19.44 -5.54
N ILE A 9 -9.68 -19.26 -5.53
CA ILE A 9 -10.36 -18.50 -4.47
C ILE A 9 -10.11 -19.16 -3.11
N VAL A 10 -10.32 -20.48 -3.02
CA VAL A 10 -10.08 -21.24 -1.77
C VAL A 10 -8.63 -21.11 -1.31
N LEU A 11 -7.67 -21.19 -2.23
CA LEU A 11 -6.25 -21.12 -1.94
C LEU A 11 -5.83 -19.71 -1.46
N ILE A 12 -6.35 -18.65 -2.10
CA ILE A 12 -6.16 -17.27 -1.66
C ILE A 12 -6.81 -17.03 -0.30
N THR A 13 -8.04 -17.52 -0.09
CA THR A 13 -8.72 -17.41 1.21
C THR A 13 -7.92 -18.10 2.32
N LEU A 14 -7.43 -19.31 2.08
CA LEU A 14 -6.56 -20.04 3.02
C LEU A 14 -5.29 -19.25 3.32
N ALA A 15 -4.62 -18.72 2.30
CA ALA A 15 -3.41 -17.91 2.48
C ALA A 15 -3.66 -16.68 3.38
N VAL A 16 -4.77 -15.96 3.16
CA VAL A 16 -5.16 -14.80 3.98
C VAL A 16 -5.49 -15.20 5.42
N VAL A 17 -6.23 -16.30 5.61
CA VAL A 17 -6.58 -16.80 6.95
C VAL A 17 -5.33 -17.26 7.71
N THR A 18 -4.44 -18.02 7.07
CA THR A 18 -3.17 -18.46 7.66
C THR A 18 -2.29 -17.26 7.99
N PHE A 19 -2.16 -16.29 7.09
CA PHE A 19 -1.43 -15.05 7.35
C PHE A 19 -2.00 -14.32 8.55
N LYS A 20 -3.33 -14.18 8.66
CA LYS A 20 -3.97 -13.57 9.84
C LYS A 20 -3.64 -14.33 11.12
N VAL A 21 -3.83 -15.65 11.15
CA VAL A 21 -3.64 -16.50 12.33
C VAL A 21 -2.19 -16.52 12.80
N GLN A 22 -1.23 -16.62 11.87
CA GLN A 22 0.19 -16.57 12.19
C GLN A 22 0.64 -15.18 12.66
N ASN A 23 0.00 -14.12 12.16
CA ASN A 23 0.31 -12.72 12.49
C ASN A 23 -0.73 -12.10 13.43
N ILE A 24 -1.28 -12.90 14.37
CA ILE A 24 -2.09 -12.43 15.51
C ILE A 24 -1.20 -11.75 16.56
N GLU A 25 0.10 -12.06 16.57
CA GLU A 25 1.07 -11.37 17.42
C GLU A 25 0.97 -9.85 17.22
N THR A 26 0.77 -9.18 18.34
CA THR A 26 0.64 -7.73 18.39
C THR A 26 2.02 -7.11 18.41
N VAL A 27 2.27 -6.21 17.46
CA VAL A 27 3.51 -5.43 17.38
C VAL A 27 3.21 -4.05 17.92
N THR A 28 4.10 -3.56 18.79
CA THR A 28 4.06 -2.18 19.28
C THR A 28 4.97 -1.32 18.42
N VAL A 29 4.39 -0.33 17.75
CA VAL A 29 5.11 0.69 16.98
C VAL A 29 5.15 1.96 17.83
N SER A 30 6.35 2.46 18.10
CA SER A 30 6.54 3.72 18.82
C SER A 30 7.01 4.80 17.85
N PHE A 31 6.39 5.97 17.93
CA PHE A 31 6.77 7.15 17.16
C PHE A 31 6.75 8.39 18.07
N LEU A 32 7.93 8.98 18.28
CA LEU A 32 8.14 10.09 19.21
C LEU A 32 7.59 9.75 20.61
N SER A 33 6.50 10.39 21.02
CA SER A 33 5.83 10.21 22.31
C SER A 33 4.59 9.32 22.26
N SER A 34 4.26 8.78 21.08
CA SER A 34 3.07 7.95 20.85
C SER A 34 3.46 6.50 20.60
N SER A 35 2.65 5.58 21.11
CA SER A 35 2.78 4.16 20.82
C SER A 35 1.45 3.59 20.34
N LEU A 36 1.53 2.65 19.41
CA LEU A 36 0.38 1.95 18.85
C LEU A 36 0.67 0.46 18.84
N THR A 37 -0.13 -0.31 19.57
CA THR A 37 -0.05 -1.77 19.59
C THR A 37 -1.19 -2.33 18.76
N VAL A 38 -0.84 -3.00 17.65
CA VAL A 38 -1.80 -3.60 16.73
C VAL A 38 -1.27 -4.94 16.22
N PRO A 39 -2.13 -5.88 15.81
CA PRO A 39 -1.67 -7.10 15.16
C PRO A 39 -0.89 -6.77 13.88
N LEU A 40 0.21 -7.48 13.65
CA LEU A 40 1.10 -7.23 12.51
C LEU A 40 0.35 -7.26 11.16
N SER A 41 -0.63 -8.15 11.04
CA SER A 41 -1.50 -8.26 9.86
C SER A 41 -2.26 -6.97 9.52
N PHE A 42 -2.80 -6.28 10.53
CA PHE A 42 -3.49 -5.00 10.34
C PHE A 42 -2.52 -3.88 9.99
N LEU A 43 -1.35 -3.86 10.65
CA LEU A 43 -0.31 -2.88 10.37
C LEU A 43 0.16 -2.97 8.91
N VAL A 44 0.54 -4.16 8.45
CA VAL A 44 1.01 -4.40 7.08
C VAL A 44 -0.06 -4.02 6.05
N SER A 45 -1.30 -4.44 6.28
CA SER A 45 -2.42 -4.11 5.39
C SER A 45 -2.64 -2.59 5.30
N GLY A 46 -2.69 -1.91 6.45
CA GLY A 46 -2.85 -0.46 6.52
C GLY A 46 -1.72 0.29 5.83
N VAL A 47 -0.47 -0.08 6.10
CA VAL A 47 0.72 0.51 5.46
C VAL A 47 0.72 0.29 3.95
N TYR A 48 0.30 -0.88 3.46
CA TYR A 48 0.22 -1.16 2.03
C TYR A 48 -0.80 -0.25 1.33
N PHE A 49 -2.01 -0.11 1.87
CA PHE A 49 -3.03 0.79 1.30
C PHE A 49 -2.59 2.25 1.36
N LEU A 50 -2.09 2.71 2.51
CA LEU A 50 -1.59 4.07 2.66
C LEU A 50 -0.38 4.33 1.75
N GLY A 51 0.50 3.35 1.58
CA GLY A 51 1.65 3.41 0.67
C GLY A 51 1.23 3.54 -0.79
N MET A 52 0.22 2.79 -1.23
CA MET A 52 -0.34 2.94 -2.59
C MET A 52 -0.96 4.31 -2.80
N LEU A 53 -1.74 4.80 -1.83
CA LEU A 53 -2.37 6.12 -1.91
C LEU A 53 -1.33 7.25 -1.94
N THR A 54 -0.39 7.23 -0.99
CA THR A 54 0.63 8.28 -0.85
C THR A 54 1.67 8.22 -1.97
N GLY A 55 2.11 7.02 -2.37
CA GLY A 55 3.07 6.82 -3.45
C GLY A 55 2.55 7.35 -4.79
N GLY A 56 1.27 7.11 -5.11
CA GLY A 56 0.63 7.66 -6.30
C GLY A 56 0.62 9.20 -6.30
N LEU A 57 0.30 9.81 -5.17
CA LEU A 57 0.30 11.27 -4.99
C LEU A 57 1.71 11.85 -5.17
N VAL A 58 2.71 11.29 -4.49
CA VAL A 58 4.11 11.72 -4.61
C VAL A 58 4.60 11.63 -6.05
N ILE A 59 4.37 10.50 -6.73
CA ILE A 59 4.77 10.33 -8.14
C ILE A 59 4.09 11.36 -9.03
N SER A 60 2.79 11.64 -8.81
CA SER A 60 2.06 12.63 -9.60
C SER A 60 2.60 14.05 -9.41
N LEU A 61 2.95 14.43 -8.17
CA LEU A 61 3.53 15.71 -7.82
C LEU A 61 4.92 15.88 -8.45
N VAL A 62 5.78 14.87 -8.30
CA VAL A 62 7.11 14.87 -8.91
C VAL A 62 7.01 14.99 -10.43
N ARG A 63 6.11 14.25 -11.07
CA ARG A 63 5.86 14.36 -12.52
C ARG A 63 5.39 15.76 -12.91
N SER A 64 4.54 16.39 -12.10
CA SER A 64 4.07 17.77 -12.34
C SER A 64 5.22 18.77 -12.31
N TRP A 65 6.11 18.68 -11.31
CA TRP A 65 7.28 19.54 -11.20
C TRP A 65 8.27 19.35 -12.33
N VAL A 66 8.57 18.10 -12.70
CA VAL A 66 9.44 17.79 -13.85
C VAL A 66 8.85 18.36 -15.14
N ARG A 67 7.54 18.17 -15.39
CA ARG A 67 6.88 18.75 -16.57
C ARG A 67 6.93 20.27 -16.55
N GLY A 68 6.70 20.90 -15.41
CA GLY A 68 6.82 22.35 -15.24
C GLY A 68 8.23 22.86 -15.58
N ALA A 69 9.27 22.15 -15.15
CA ALA A 69 10.66 22.49 -15.43
C ALA A 69 11.09 22.24 -16.87
N THR A 70 10.46 21.29 -17.56
CA THR A 70 10.82 20.90 -18.94
C THR A 70 9.92 21.55 -20.01
N LYS A 71 8.95 22.40 -19.61
CA LYS A 71 8.10 23.11 -20.57
C LYS A 71 8.97 24.03 -21.45
N PRO A 72 8.98 23.85 -22.78
CA PRO A 72 9.65 24.80 -23.67
C PRO A 72 9.02 26.17 -23.51
N VAL A 73 9.84 27.22 -23.45
CA VAL A 73 9.35 28.61 -23.49
C VAL A 73 8.69 28.81 -24.85
N GLN A 74 7.35 28.83 -24.87
CA GLN A 74 6.58 29.10 -26.08
C GLN A 74 6.88 30.55 -26.51
N PRO A 75 7.45 30.81 -27.70
CA PRO A 75 7.64 32.17 -28.18
C PRO A 75 6.26 32.81 -28.37
N ARG A 76 6.04 33.94 -27.69
CA ARG A 76 4.82 34.75 -27.83
C ARG A 76 4.83 35.31 -29.25
N GLN A 77 3.93 34.82 -30.11
CA GLN A 77 3.66 35.42 -31.42
C GLN A 77 2.93 36.76 -31.25
#